data_AF-A0ABD1F927-F1
#
_entry.id   AF-A0ABD1F927-F1
#
_cell.length_a   1.000
_cell.length_b   1.000
_cell.length_c   1.000
_cell.angle_alpha   90.00
_cell.angle_beta   90.00
_cell.angle_gamma   90.00
#
_symmetry.space_group_name_H-M   'P 1'
#
loop_
_entity.id
_entity.type
_entity.pdbx_description
1 polymer ?
#
loop_
_entity_poly.entity_id
_entity_poly.type
_entity_poly.pdbx_seq_one_letter_code
_entity_poly.pdbx_strand_id
1 'polypeptide(L)'
;MYLQTCFVLVFLWKFHKCDDNNPVCEMTACQAFEESLIQLTEFADKIEEQNHTNYYLTKLERRLRSLEQPVWEIAKENDKWLECSKGFCKCKPEMKTISCWQQNMLQLPSNQVVPYDVQAIDLGINSLTTLNKAAFHGLRYLGELDLFDNKIDYLPPDIFQSLDSLIYLRLHKNNIEELHPQLLKNLQNLKTFDVSANNLKLLPPNLFVDNKNLILLHLSRNQLAYVPETLFNGMEFLEDLDLSNNQLATLPRFIFSDLVALKRLHLSENSIKLLPTGIFDGASNLELLNLRKNKITHIQENLFKKLKYLKTLQLSSNQLTQITTNDFMGLSGLVELHLGQNLISALPENAFIRNKNLEKLFLFSNNLEVLKEKTFNGLISLTTLFMNNNILHELASKIFVYTPNLQKLQLDSNKFHYLPAKIFDPLTQLVSVKLTKNPWHCDCNILYLTKWVEANQNKLWESDLSCRGPGNLGGLLLKDMTFNKICEGQWASMINLSARVAVKSTEGNETKNYDMNFNTNNTFK
;
A
#
# COMPACT_ATOMS: atom_id res chain seq x y z
N MET A 1 25.83 22.26 38.16
CA MET A 1 25.69 21.18 37.15
C MET A 1 26.04 21.58 35.72
N TYR A 2 26.31 22.86 35.42
CA TYR A 2 26.78 23.33 34.10
C TYR A 2 28.32 23.45 33.95
N LEU A 3 29.09 23.06 34.97
CA LEU A 3 30.56 23.24 35.02
C LEU A 3 31.35 21.93 34.81
N GLN A 4 30.69 20.77 34.78
CA GLN A 4 31.38 19.48 34.53
C GLN A 4 31.50 19.14 33.04
N THR A 5 30.75 19.81 32.15
CA THR A 5 30.86 19.68 30.69
C THR A 5 32.01 20.48 30.10
N CYS A 6 32.52 21.51 30.80
CA CYS A 6 33.70 22.28 30.34
C CYS A 6 35.02 21.51 30.43
N PHE A 7 35.14 20.52 31.33
CA PHE A 7 36.40 19.78 31.52
C PHE A 7 36.71 18.82 30.35
N VAL A 8 35.69 18.38 29.61
CA VAL A 8 35.85 17.43 28.48
C VAL A 8 36.23 18.16 27.18
N LEU A 9 35.82 19.42 27.01
CA LEU A 9 36.17 20.22 25.83
C LEU A 9 37.66 20.58 25.76
N VAL A 10 38.35 20.67 26.90
CA VAL A 10 39.80 20.94 26.96
C VAL A 10 40.64 19.70 26.63
N PHE A 11 40.11 18.48 26.83
CA PHE A 11 40.88 17.25 26.62
C PHE A 11 40.89 16.75 25.16
N LEU A 12 39.88 17.11 24.36
CA LEU A 12 39.72 16.65 22.97
C LEU A 12 40.28 17.62 21.90
N TRP A 13 40.83 18.76 22.31
CA TRP A 13 41.59 19.67 21.43
C TRP A 13 43.11 19.42 21.50
N LYS A 14 43.52 18.17 21.81
CA LYS A 14 44.87 17.67 21.54
C LYS A 14 44.77 16.73 20.35
N PHE A 15 45.57 17.00 19.32
CA PHE A 15 45.63 16.36 18.00
C PHE A 15 44.75 16.96 16.90
N HIS A 16 45.06 18.19 16.47
CA HIS A 16 45.39 18.41 15.05
C HIS A 16 46.03 19.78 14.78
N LYS A 17 47.12 19.74 14.01
CA LYS A 17 47.95 20.81 13.40
C LYS A 17 48.95 21.55 14.29
N CYS A 18 50.17 21.01 14.34
CA CYS A 18 51.39 21.83 14.34
C CYS A 18 52.10 21.59 13.00
N ASP A 19 52.50 22.66 12.33
CA ASP A 19 53.29 22.67 11.09
C ASP A 19 54.80 22.62 11.43
N ASP A 20 55.61 21.98 10.59
CA ASP A 20 56.96 21.48 10.92
C ASP A 20 58.06 22.56 11.12
N ASN A 21 57.73 23.85 11.25
CA ASN A 21 58.75 24.93 11.23
C ASN A 21 58.61 26.05 12.30
N ASN A 22 57.83 25.91 13.38
CA ASN A 22 57.80 26.93 14.45
C ASN A 22 57.43 26.36 15.83
N PRO A 23 58.25 26.51 16.90
CA PRO A 23 58.05 25.78 18.16
C PRO A 23 57.32 26.57 19.26
N VAL A 24 56.45 27.53 18.94
CA VAL A 24 55.71 28.29 19.96
C VAL A 24 54.19 28.24 19.70
N CYS A 25 53.54 27.24 20.27
CA CYS A 25 52.09 27.23 20.46
C CYS A 25 51.77 27.85 21.83
N GLU A 26 51.70 29.17 21.92
CA GLU A 26 51.22 29.87 23.12
C GLU A 26 49.80 30.41 22.90
N MET A 27 48.85 29.49 22.76
CA MET A 27 47.46 29.77 23.10
C MET A 27 46.95 28.63 23.96
N THR A 28 46.48 28.96 25.16
CA THR A 28 45.82 27.99 26.03
C THR A 28 44.42 27.68 25.51
N ALA A 29 43.90 26.48 25.79
CA ALA A 29 42.55 26.08 25.38
C ALA A 29 41.46 27.06 25.87
N CYS A 30 41.69 27.76 26.98
CA CYS A 30 40.80 28.83 27.46
C CYS A 30 40.84 30.08 26.58
N GLN A 31 42.00 30.47 26.04
CA GLN A 31 42.11 31.65 25.15
C GLN A 31 41.46 31.39 23.78
N ALA A 32 41.59 30.17 23.24
CA ALA A 32 40.88 29.78 22.02
C ALA A 32 39.35 29.71 22.24
N PHE A 33 38.90 29.31 23.44
CA PHE A 33 37.49 29.33 23.82
C PHE A 33 36.96 30.75 24.02
N GLU A 34 37.73 31.66 24.61
CA GLU A 34 37.35 33.07 24.79
C GLU A 34 37.27 33.81 23.45
N GLU A 35 38.18 33.60 22.50
CA GLU A 35 38.09 34.19 21.16
C GLU A 35 36.91 33.63 20.34
N SER A 36 36.58 32.35 20.51
CA SER A 36 35.37 31.76 19.89
C SER A 36 34.08 32.17 20.61
N LEU A 37 34.14 32.51 21.91
CA LEU A 37 33.03 33.13 22.63
C LEU A 37 32.79 34.57 22.18
N ILE A 38 33.84 35.31 21.82
CA ILE A 38 33.74 36.67 21.26
C ILE A 38 33.06 36.61 19.88
N GLN A 39 33.37 35.62 19.05
CA GLN A 39 32.64 35.39 17.79
C GLN A 39 31.18 34.93 18.02
N LEU A 40 30.91 34.15 19.07
CA LEU A 40 29.54 33.74 19.45
C LEU A 40 28.71 34.89 20.04
N THR A 41 29.34 35.84 20.74
CA THR A 41 28.66 37.01 21.31
C THR A 41 28.33 38.06 20.24
N GLU A 42 29.20 38.26 19.25
CA GLU A 42 28.84 39.06 18.06
C GLU A 42 27.75 38.40 17.19
N PHE A 43 27.58 37.07 17.27
CA PHE A 43 26.52 36.33 16.60
C PHE A 43 25.19 36.31 17.40
N ALA A 44 25.28 36.40 18.73
CA ALA A 44 24.12 36.36 19.63
C ALA A 44 23.24 37.62 19.54
N ASP A 45 23.80 38.76 19.11
CA ASP A 45 23.06 40.02 18.98
C ASP A 45 22.18 40.09 17.71
N LYS A 46 22.11 39.04 16.89
CA LYS A 46 21.37 39.05 15.60
C LYS A 46 20.34 37.95 15.38
N ILE A 47 19.95 37.16 16.38
CA ILE A 47 19.08 36.00 16.13
C ILE A 47 17.78 36.05 16.95
N GLU A 48 16.69 36.40 16.27
CA GLU A 48 15.36 35.87 16.61
C GLU A 48 15.37 34.34 16.45
N GLU A 49 14.66 33.62 17.33
CA GLU A 49 14.28 32.18 17.27
C GLU A 49 14.99 31.19 18.23
N GLN A 50 14.38 31.00 19.41
CA GLN A 50 14.69 29.92 20.37
C GLN A 50 14.59 28.49 19.77
N ASN A 51 13.86 28.31 18.67
CA ASN A 51 13.67 27.00 18.02
C ASN A 51 14.90 26.52 17.25
N HIS A 52 15.67 27.44 16.64
CA HIS A 52 16.87 27.08 15.89
C HIS A 52 18.01 26.64 16.82
N THR A 53 18.20 27.34 17.95
CA THR A 53 19.21 26.98 18.95
C THR A 53 19.00 25.56 19.49
N ASN A 54 17.75 25.16 19.77
CA ASN A 54 17.45 23.83 20.31
C ASN A 54 17.72 22.70 19.29
N TYR A 55 17.47 22.95 17.99
CA TYR A 55 17.79 22.00 16.93
C TYR A 55 19.30 21.75 16.82
N TYR A 56 20.12 22.81 16.78
CA TYR A 56 21.58 22.67 16.70
C TYR A 56 22.17 21.99 17.94
N LEU A 57 21.68 22.30 19.14
CA LEU A 57 22.10 21.66 20.38
C LEU A 57 21.80 20.16 20.39
N THR A 58 20.58 19.77 20.00
CA THR A 58 20.19 18.34 19.92
C THR A 58 21.07 17.57 18.92
N LYS A 59 21.40 18.20 17.79
CA LYS A 59 22.28 17.60 16.77
C LYS A 59 23.71 17.40 17.28
N LEU A 60 24.23 18.39 18.01
CA LEU A 60 25.56 18.31 18.64
C LEU A 60 25.59 17.25 19.74
N GLU A 61 24.56 17.18 20.58
CA GLU A 61 24.44 16.16 21.64
C GLU A 61 24.48 14.74 21.06
N ARG A 62 23.68 14.47 20.01
CA ARG A 62 23.66 13.18 19.30
C ARG A 62 25.05 12.80 18.77
N ARG A 63 25.77 13.77 18.19
CA ARG A 63 27.12 13.57 17.67
C ARG A 63 28.13 13.29 18.78
N LEU A 64 28.07 14.01 19.91
CA LEU A 64 28.93 13.76 21.06
C LEU A 64 28.70 12.36 21.64
N ARG A 65 27.44 11.96 21.85
CA ARG A 65 27.07 10.61 22.32
C ARG A 65 27.62 9.50 21.42
N SER A 66 27.66 9.74 20.11
CA SER A 66 28.27 8.82 19.14
C SER A 66 29.78 8.68 19.29
N LEU A 67 30.49 9.79 19.55
CA LEU A 67 31.94 9.77 19.76
C LEU A 67 32.33 9.02 21.06
N GLU A 68 31.48 9.11 22.08
CA GLU A 68 31.65 8.41 23.36
C GLU A 68 31.33 6.91 23.28
N GLN A 69 30.70 6.43 22.20
CA GLN A 69 30.41 5.01 22.07
C GLN A 69 31.69 4.18 21.96
N PRO A 70 31.76 3.03 22.66
CA PRO A 70 32.86 2.09 22.50
C PRO A 70 32.90 1.49 21.08
N VAL A 71 34.08 1.04 20.71
CA VAL A 71 34.35 0.31 19.47
C VAL A 71 34.83 -1.08 19.87
N TRP A 72 34.20 -2.12 19.32
CA TRP A 72 34.67 -3.50 19.49
C TRP A 72 36.01 -3.74 18.77
N GLU A 73 36.73 -4.78 19.16
CA GLU A 73 38.05 -5.07 18.58
C GLU A 73 37.91 -5.85 17.27
N ILE A 74 38.56 -5.41 16.19
CA ILE A 74 38.56 -6.12 14.91
C ILE A 74 39.83 -6.95 14.78
N ALA A 75 39.70 -8.28 14.87
CA ALA A 75 40.83 -9.20 14.86
C ALA A 75 41.15 -9.72 13.44
N LYS A 76 42.47 -9.74 13.13
CA LYS A 76 43.03 -10.25 11.86
C LYS A 76 43.73 -11.60 11.99
N GLU A 77 43.94 -12.06 13.22
CA GLU A 77 44.71 -13.27 13.52
C GLU A 77 43.99 -14.56 13.10
N ASN A 78 44.71 -15.68 13.15
CA ASN A 78 44.17 -16.99 12.74
C ASN A 78 43.05 -17.45 13.69
N ASP A 79 43.22 -17.24 15.00
CA ASP A 79 42.28 -17.68 16.04
C ASP A 79 41.13 -16.68 16.29
N LYS A 80 40.97 -15.67 15.42
CA LYS A 80 39.95 -14.59 15.54
C LYS A 80 38.53 -15.08 15.85
N TRP A 81 38.12 -16.20 15.25
CA TRP A 81 36.78 -16.79 15.45
C TRP A 81 36.64 -17.53 16.79
N LEU A 82 37.75 -18.08 17.30
CA LEU A 82 37.81 -18.64 18.65
C LEU A 82 37.71 -17.53 19.68
N GLU A 83 38.43 -16.41 19.49
CA GLU A 83 38.34 -15.23 20.36
C GLU A 83 36.96 -14.58 20.32
N CYS A 84 36.33 -14.47 19.14
CA CYS A 84 34.96 -14.00 18.99
C CYS A 84 33.99 -14.79 19.88
N SER A 85 34.15 -16.12 19.91
CA SER A 85 33.27 -17.04 20.65
C SER A 85 33.38 -16.93 22.18
N LYS A 86 34.45 -16.28 22.69
CA LYS A 86 34.59 -15.96 24.12
C LYS A 86 33.82 -14.70 24.52
N GLY A 87 33.37 -13.92 23.53
CA GLY A 87 32.65 -12.67 23.72
C GLY A 87 31.17 -12.87 24.10
N PHE A 88 30.44 -11.75 24.14
CA PHE A 88 29.02 -11.71 24.46
C PHE A 88 28.13 -12.21 23.31
N CYS A 89 28.57 -12.04 22.07
CA CYS A 89 27.79 -12.37 20.89
C CYS A 89 28.00 -13.81 20.45
N LYS A 90 27.00 -14.38 19.78
CA LYS A 90 27.08 -15.72 19.20
C LYS A 90 27.83 -15.65 17.87
N CYS A 91 29.03 -16.22 17.82
CA CYS A 91 29.85 -16.29 16.61
C CYS A 91 29.73 -17.67 15.97
N LYS A 92 29.54 -17.71 14.64
CA LYS A 92 29.46 -18.95 13.84
C LYS A 92 30.53 -18.93 12.75
N PRO A 93 31.68 -19.60 12.96
CA PRO A 93 32.81 -19.55 12.03
C PRO A 93 32.50 -20.10 10.64
N GLU A 94 31.64 -21.14 10.54
CA GLU A 94 31.31 -21.80 9.27
C GLU A 94 30.52 -20.87 8.34
N MET A 95 29.62 -20.08 8.92
CA MET A 95 28.80 -19.11 8.20
C MET A 95 29.43 -17.72 8.17
N LYS A 96 30.53 -17.52 8.89
CA LYS A 96 31.17 -16.22 9.12
C LYS A 96 30.19 -15.16 9.64
N THR A 97 29.36 -15.53 10.61
CA THR A 97 28.32 -14.64 11.17
C THR A 97 28.51 -14.36 12.65
N ILE A 98 28.09 -13.17 13.07
CA ILE A 98 28.00 -12.75 14.46
C ILE A 98 26.57 -12.31 14.73
N SER A 99 25.95 -12.83 15.78
CA SER A 99 24.64 -12.36 16.25
C SER A 99 24.70 -11.97 17.72
N CYS A 100 24.38 -10.71 17.98
CA CYS A 100 24.16 -10.12 19.29
C CYS A 100 22.66 -9.79 19.47
N TRP A 101 21.79 -10.58 18.85
CA TRP A 101 20.34 -10.38 18.86
C TRP A 101 19.75 -10.55 20.26
N GLN A 102 18.84 -9.63 20.62
CA GLN A 102 18.09 -9.67 21.89
C GLN A 102 18.99 -9.79 23.13
N GLN A 103 20.09 -9.02 23.17
CA GLN A 103 21.04 -8.98 24.29
C GLN A 103 20.84 -7.77 25.21
N ASN A 104 19.79 -6.96 24.99
CA ASN A 104 19.50 -5.73 25.73
C ASN A 104 20.67 -4.73 25.75
N MET A 105 21.46 -4.68 24.66
CA MET A 105 22.64 -3.82 24.59
C MET A 105 22.25 -2.34 24.49
N LEU A 106 22.88 -1.50 25.32
CA LEU A 106 22.80 -0.04 25.24
C LEU A 106 23.92 0.55 24.36
N GLN A 107 25.04 -0.16 24.28
CA GLN A 107 26.23 0.17 23.52
C GLN A 107 26.90 -1.13 23.03
N LEU A 108 27.80 -1.03 22.05
CA LEU A 108 28.57 -2.20 21.61
C LEU A 108 29.52 -2.68 22.73
N PRO A 109 29.67 -3.99 22.95
CA PRO A 109 30.63 -4.52 23.92
C PRO A 109 32.08 -4.30 23.45
N SER A 110 32.88 -3.54 24.20
CA SER A 110 34.29 -3.26 23.85
C SER A 110 35.20 -4.49 23.89
N ASN A 111 34.82 -5.50 24.69
CA ASN A 111 35.54 -6.77 24.81
C ASN A 111 35.09 -7.82 23.76
N GLN A 112 34.10 -7.50 22.91
CA GLN A 112 33.75 -8.39 21.82
C GLN A 112 34.81 -8.28 20.73
N VAL A 113 35.32 -9.42 20.29
CA VAL A 113 36.20 -9.52 19.13
C VAL A 113 35.35 -9.80 17.88
N VAL A 114 35.60 -9.06 16.82
CA VAL A 114 34.97 -9.21 15.50
C VAL A 114 36.02 -9.62 14.47
N PRO A 115 35.90 -10.82 13.89
CA PRO A 115 36.75 -11.26 12.79
C PRO A 115 36.63 -10.33 11.58
N TYR A 116 37.75 -9.88 11.01
CA TYR A 116 37.75 -8.98 9.85
C TYR A 116 37.05 -9.56 8.60
N ASP A 117 36.93 -10.89 8.52
CA ASP A 117 36.33 -11.62 7.41
C ASP A 117 34.86 -11.99 7.64
N VAL A 118 34.23 -11.40 8.67
CA VAL A 118 32.79 -11.53 8.95
C VAL A 118 31.94 -11.12 7.73
N GLN A 119 30.92 -11.92 7.45
CA GLN A 119 30.01 -11.72 6.31
C GLN A 119 28.62 -11.24 6.73
N ALA A 120 28.18 -11.55 7.96
CA ALA A 120 26.92 -11.03 8.49
C ALA A 120 27.03 -10.65 9.97
N ILE A 121 26.48 -9.49 10.32
CA ILE A 121 26.38 -8.97 11.68
C ILE A 121 24.91 -8.69 11.98
N ASP A 122 24.40 -9.30 13.04
CA ASP A 122 23.06 -9.07 13.56
C ASP A 122 23.11 -8.43 14.95
N LEU A 123 22.72 -7.16 15.02
CA LEU A 123 22.60 -6.34 16.21
C LEU A 123 21.13 -6.01 16.51
N GLY A 124 20.19 -6.75 15.92
CA GLY A 124 18.75 -6.49 16.01
C GLY A 124 18.16 -6.70 17.40
N ILE A 125 17.04 -6.03 17.67
CA ILE A 125 16.29 -6.13 18.94
C ILE A 125 17.19 -5.83 20.14
N ASN A 126 17.69 -4.60 20.21
CA ASN A 126 18.50 -4.10 21.33
C ASN A 126 18.01 -2.70 21.75
N SER A 127 18.83 -1.93 22.45
CA SER A 127 18.52 -0.56 22.87
C SER A 127 19.63 0.42 22.50
N LEU A 128 20.32 0.16 21.39
CA LEU A 128 21.36 1.04 20.85
C LEU A 128 20.73 2.39 20.46
N THR A 129 21.33 3.49 20.92
CA THR A 129 20.87 4.86 20.59
C THR A 129 21.68 5.50 19.48
N THR A 130 22.94 5.10 19.35
CA THR A 130 23.85 5.51 18.27
C THR A 130 25.07 4.56 18.29
N LEU A 131 26.03 4.79 17.41
CA LEU A 131 27.24 4.00 17.25
C LEU A 131 28.43 4.92 16.97
N ASN A 132 29.63 4.47 17.30
CA ASN A 132 30.85 5.18 16.91
C ASN A 132 31.07 5.03 15.40
N LYS A 133 31.59 6.07 14.73
CA LYS A 133 31.93 6.02 13.29
C LYS A 133 32.91 4.90 12.94
N ALA A 134 33.74 4.48 13.89
CA ALA A 134 34.73 3.42 13.70
C ALA A 134 34.18 2.00 13.96
N ALA A 135 32.91 1.87 14.38
CA ALA A 135 32.31 0.58 14.72
C ALA A 135 32.47 -0.48 13.62
N PHE A 136 32.29 -0.13 12.35
CA PHE A 136 32.42 -1.10 11.25
C PHE A 136 33.64 -0.85 10.34
N HIS A 137 34.62 -0.10 10.84
CA HIS A 137 35.78 0.30 10.06
C HIS A 137 36.58 -0.93 9.59
N GLY A 138 36.88 -1.01 8.29
CA GLY A 138 37.68 -2.11 7.72
C GLY A 138 36.96 -3.45 7.50
N LEU A 139 35.66 -3.57 7.82
CA LEU A 139 34.87 -4.80 7.57
C LEU A 139 34.44 -4.93 6.10
N ARG A 140 35.41 -5.02 5.19
CA ARG A 140 35.20 -4.98 3.73
C ARG A 140 34.46 -6.20 3.17
N TYR A 141 34.39 -7.30 3.92
CA TYR A 141 33.73 -8.55 3.53
C TYR A 141 32.28 -8.65 4.05
N LEU A 142 31.83 -7.67 4.84
CA LEU A 142 30.49 -7.67 5.41
C LEU A 142 29.45 -7.51 4.30
N GLY A 143 28.60 -8.53 4.14
CA GLY A 143 27.49 -8.55 3.18
C GLY A 143 26.13 -8.23 3.79
N GLU A 144 25.97 -8.44 5.09
CA GLU A 144 24.69 -8.22 5.80
C GLU A 144 24.92 -7.51 7.13
N LEU A 145 24.20 -6.41 7.33
CA LEU A 145 24.21 -5.64 8.57
C LEU A 145 22.77 -5.36 9.02
N ASP A 146 22.40 -5.99 10.13
CA ASP A 146 21.10 -5.85 10.77
C ASP A 146 21.22 -5.01 12.05
N LEU A 147 20.53 -3.88 12.06
CA LEU A 147 20.45 -2.90 13.15
C LEU A 147 18.98 -2.61 13.52
N PHE A 148 18.06 -3.50 13.13
CA PHE A 148 16.63 -3.29 13.28
C PHE A 148 16.14 -3.36 14.73
N ASP A 149 14.99 -2.75 15.02
CA ASP A 149 14.34 -2.76 16.35
C ASP A 149 15.31 -2.32 17.47
N ASN A 150 15.84 -1.11 17.30
CA ASN A 150 16.72 -0.45 18.25
C ASN A 150 16.18 0.97 18.55
N LYS A 151 16.98 1.82 19.20
CA LYS A 151 16.60 3.21 19.53
C LYS A 151 17.46 4.22 18.78
N ILE A 152 18.05 3.84 17.64
CA ILE A 152 19.03 4.66 16.93
C ILE A 152 18.34 5.92 16.41
N ASP A 153 18.76 7.08 16.90
CA ASP A 153 18.28 8.39 16.45
C ASP A 153 19.34 9.15 15.62
N TYR A 154 20.59 8.68 15.62
CA TYR A 154 21.71 9.28 14.94
C TYR A 154 22.70 8.25 14.41
N LEU A 155 23.06 8.40 13.13
CA LEU A 155 24.12 7.66 12.45
C LEU A 155 25.22 8.64 12.00
N PRO A 156 26.50 8.39 12.34
CA PRO A 156 27.61 9.15 11.79
C PRO A 156 27.67 9.04 10.26
N PRO A 157 28.02 10.11 9.54
CA PRO A 157 28.09 10.10 8.07
C PRO A 157 28.95 8.98 7.47
N ASP A 158 30.06 8.65 8.13
CA ASP A 158 31.09 7.73 7.60
C ASP A 158 31.01 6.32 8.22
N ILE A 159 29.95 6.01 8.98
CA ILE A 159 29.86 4.73 9.71
C ILE A 159 29.91 3.50 8.79
N PHE A 160 29.49 3.64 7.53
CA PHE A 160 29.48 2.58 6.53
C PHE A 160 30.59 2.73 5.47
N GLN A 161 31.55 3.64 5.67
CA GLN A 161 32.52 4.01 4.64
C GLN A 161 33.39 2.83 4.13
N SER A 162 33.60 1.78 4.93
CA SER A 162 34.42 0.61 4.56
C SER A 162 33.63 -0.60 4.07
N LEU A 163 32.31 -0.51 3.96
CA LEU A 163 31.43 -1.67 3.74
C LEU A 163 31.16 -1.91 2.25
N ASP A 164 32.21 -2.02 1.46
CA ASP A 164 32.14 -2.08 -0.01
C ASP A 164 31.35 -3.30 -0.53
N SER A 165 31.31 -4.39 0.24
CA SER A 165 30.63 -5.65 -0.12
C SER A 165 29.21 -5.75 0.43
N LEU A 166 28.69 -4.70 1.08
CA LEU A 166 27.40 -4.77 1.75
C LEU A 166 26.26 -4.92 0.74
N ILE A 167 25.41 -5.92 0.98
CA ILE A 167 24.26 -6.28 0.13
C ILE A 167 22.94 -5.94 0.85
N TYR A 168 22.87 -6.18 2.16
CA TYR A 168 21.68 -5.96 2.98
C TYR A 168 22.00 -5.01 4.13
N LEU A 169 21.29 -3.88 4.18
CA LEU A 169 21.34 -2.94 5.29
C LEU A 169 19.92 -2.72 5.84
N ARG A 170 19.67 -3.21 7.05
CA ARG A 170 18.35 -3.09 7.71
C ARG A 170 18.45 -2.24 8.96
N LEU A 171 17.81 -1.08 8.91
CA LEU A 171 17.72 -0.06 9.96
C LEU A 171 16.27 0.17 10.42
N HIS A 172 15.35 -0.73 10.06
CA HIS A 172 13.93 -0.53 10.35
C HIS A 172 13.62 -0.56 11.84
N LYS A 173 12.52 0.09 12.26
CA LYS A 173 12.12 0.23 13.67
C LYS A 173 13.24 0.84 14.52
N ASN A 174 13.64 2.05 14.16
CA ASN A 174 14.56 2.88 14.93
C ASN A 174 13.93 4.27 15.10
N ASN A 175 14.70 5.24 15.62
CA ASN A 175 14.24 6.62 15.85
C ASN A 175 14.91 7.61 14.90
N ILE A 176 15.40 7.18 13.73
CA ILE A 176 16.21 8.00 12.83
C ILE A 176 15.35 9.12 12.25
N GLU A 177 15.80 10.37 12.42
CA GLU A 177 15.08 11.56 11.94
C GLU A 177 15.63 12.11 10.61
N GLU A 178 16.92 11.93 10.37
CA GLU A 178 17.61 12.40 9.16
C GLU A 178 18.68 11.40 8.71
N LEU A 179 18.89 11.31 7.40
CA LEU A 179 19.99 10.56 6.78
C LEU A 179 20.97 11.55 6.18
N HIS A 180 22.26 11.35 6.44
CA HIS A 180 23.30 12.14 5.79
C HIS A 180 23.37 11.83 4.29
N PRO A 181 23.55 12.82 3.38
CA PRO A 181 23.55 12.59 1.93
C PRO A 181 24.62 11.61 1.43
N GLN A 182 25.72 11.46 2.17
CA GLN A 182 26.84 10.57 1.82
C GLN A 182 26.80 9.22 2.54
N LEU A 183 25.77 8.94 3.35
CA LEU A 183 25.72 7.76 4.20
C LEU A 183 25.88 6.45 3.41
N LEU A 184 25.36 6.39 2.18
CA LEU A 184 25.36 5.19 1.33
C LEU A 184 26.40 5.23 0.21
N LYS A 185 27.25 6.27 0.15
CA LYS A 185 28.14 6.58 -0.99
C LYS A 185 29.00 5.40 -1.47
N ASN A 186 29.53 4.59 -0.55
CA ASN A 186 30.44 3.48 -0.88
C ASN A 186 29.72 2.13 -1.04
N LEU A 187 28.41 2.06 -0.80
CA LEU A 187 27.65 0.80 -0.78
C LEU A 187 27.15 0.40 -2.17
N GLN A 188 28.06 0.26 -3.13
CA GLN A 188 27.73 0.05 -4.55
C GLN A 188 27.07 -1.31 -4.83
N ASN A 189 27.30 -2.30 -3.95
CA ASN A 189 26.71 -3.64 -4.04
C ASN A 189 25.37 -3.78 -3.31
N LEU A 190 24.85 -2.69 -2.74
CA LEU A 190 23.65 -2.72 -1.91
C LEU A 190 22.43 -3.10 -2.75
N LYS A 191 21.75 -4.19 -2.35
CA LYS A 191 20.53 -4.68 -2.99
C LYS A 191 19.29 -4.42 -2.16
N THR A 192 19.42 -4.35 -0.84
CA THR A 192 18.31 -4.09 0.07
C THR A 192 18.69 -2.98 1.03
N PHE A 193 17.88 -1.92 1.03
CA PHE A 193 17.93 -0.88 2.03
C PHE A 193 16.57 -0.73 2.68
N ASP A 194 16.50 -1.07 3.98
CA ASP A 194 15.28 -0.96 4.76
C ASP A 194 15.47 0.02 5.91
N VAL A 195 14.83 1.17 5.81
CA VAL A 195 14.78 2.20 6.86
C VAL A 195 13.32 2.51 7.24
N SER A 196 12.44 1.52 7.07
CA SER A 196 11.04 1.63 7.44
C SER A 196 10.84 1.79 8.96
N ALA A 197 9.68 2.29 9.39
CA ALA A 197 9.36 2.49 10.81
C ALA A 197 10.44 3.33 11.54
N ASN A 198 10.75 4.51 10.99
CA ASN A 198 11.63 5.52 11.57
C ASN A 198 10.89 6.88 11.64
N ASN A 199 11.61 7.95 11.97
CA ASN A 199 11.05 9.31 12.10
C ASN A 199 11.49 10.23 10.94
N LEU A 200 11.82 9.67 9.77
CA LEU A 200 12.35 10.45 8.66
C LEU A 200 11.29 11.44 8.14
N LYS A 201 11.64 12.73 8.16
CA LYS A 201 10.79 13.80 7.61
C LYS A 201 11.14 14.14 6.16
N LEU A 202 12.42 13.99 5.80
CA LEU A 202 12.99 14.38 4.52
C LEU A 202 14.00 13.33 4.05
N LEU A 203 14.15 13.20 2.73
CA LEU A 203 15.22 12.42 2.11
C LEU A 203 16.16 13.34 1.31
N PRO A 204 17.48 13.19 1.45
CA PRO A 204 18.43 13.90 0.59
C PRO A 204 18.21 13.56 -0.90
N PRO A 205 18.20 14.54 -1.82
CA PRO A 205 17.92 14.28 -3.24
C PRO A 205 18.89 13.32 -3.94
N ASN A 206 20.13 13.23 -3.45
CA ASN A 206 21.20 12.43 -4.02
C ASN A 206 21.56 11.20 -3.17
N LEU A 207 20.67 10.78 -2.25
CA LEU A 207 20.97 9.69 -1.31
C LEU A 207 21.37 8.37 -2.00
N PHE A 208 20.76 8.07 -3.16
CA PHE A 208 20.94 6.80 -3.88
C PHE A 208 21.75 6.92 -5.16
N VAL A 209 22.46 8.03 -5.38
CA VAL A 209 23.19 8.30 -6.64
C VAL A 209 24.20 7.20 -6.99
N ASP A 210 24.82 6.59 -5.98
CA ASP A 210 25.83 5.54 -6.11
C ASP A 210 25.28 4.12 -5.89
N ASN A 211 23.99 3.97 -5.54
CA ASN A 211 23.38 2.68 -5.12
C ASN A 211 22.36 2.15 -6.15
N LYS A 212 22.72 2.21 -7.44
CA LYS A 212 21.81 1.86 -8.56
C LYS A 212 21.45 0.37 -8.66
N ASN A 213 22.16 -0.49 -7.92
CA ASN A 213 21.91 -1.94 -7.86
C ASN A 213 20.83 -2.34 -6.84
N LEU A 214 20.18 -1.37 -6.19
CA LEU A 214 19.09 -1.63 -5.26
C LEU A 214 17.94 -2.38 -5.95
N ILE A 215 17.47 -3.42 -5.29
CA ILE A 215 16.35 -4.28 -5.70
C ILE A 215 15.14 -4.01 -4.80
N LEU A 216 15.38 -3.85 -3.50
CA LEU A 216 14.35 -3.62 -2.48
C LEU A 216 14.65 -2.32 -1.71
N LEU A 217 13.71 -1.38 -1.73
CA LEU A 217 13.81 -0.12 -1.01
C LEU A 217 12.56 0.10 -0.15
N HIS A 218 12.72 -0.01 1.17
CA HIS A 218 11.64 0.18 2.13
C HIS A 218 11.84 1.47 2.93
N LEU A 219 10.91 2.40 2.73
CA LEU A 219 10.83 3.73 3.34
C LEU A 219 9.51 3.92 4.11
N SER A 220 8.73 2.85 4.29
CA SER A 220 7.40 2.93 4.87
C SER A 220 7.38 3.28 6.35
N ARG A 221 6.24 3.74 6.87
CA ARG A 221 6.07 4.11 8.29
C ARG A 221 7.09 5.16 8.74
N ASN A 222 7.28 6.20 7.93
CA ASN A 222 8.07 7.38 8.25
C ASN A 222 7.15 8.63 8.25
N GLN A 223 7.72 9.82 8.25
CA GLN A 223 7.01 11.10 8.27
C GLN A 223 7.25 11.92 6.99
N LEU A 224 7.50 11.25 5.87
CA LEU A 224 7.86 11.90 4.61
C LEU A 224 6.67 12.68 4.05
N ALA A 225 6.82 13.99 3.91
CA ALA A 225 5.81 14.86 3.31
C ALA A 225 5.92 14.95 1.77
N TYR A 226 7.12 14.76 1.23
CA TYR A 226 7.40 14.72 -0.20
C TYR A 226 8.58 13.79 -0.53
N VAL A 227 8.71 13.44 -1.81
CA VAL A 227 9.85 12.71 -2.36
C VAL A 227 10.58 13.64 -3.33
N PRO A 228 11.90 13.84 -3.22
CA PRO A 228 12.67 14.61 -4.18
C PRO A 228 12.56 14.02 -5.60
N GLU A 229 12.44 14.88 -6.61
CA GLU A 229 12.21 14.44 -8.00
C GLU A 229 13.29 13.51 -8.56
N THR A 230 14.54 13.72 -8.16
CA THR A 230 15.70 12.96 -8.65
C THR A 230 16.05 11.74 -7.81
N LEU A 231 15.28 11.43 -6.76
CA LEU A 231 15.69 10.45 -5.75
C LEU A 231 15.92 9.05 -6.33
N PHE A 232 15.13 8.65 -7.34
CA PHE A 232 15.16 7.31 -7.92
C PHE A 232 15.77 7.24 -9.34
N ASN A 233 16.46 8.29 -9.77
CA ASN A 233 17.05 8.34 -11.11
C ASN A 233 18.08 7.22 -11.31
N GLY A 234 17.95 6.49 -12.42
CA GLY A 234 18.83 5.38 -12.79
C GLY A 234 18.70 4.11 -11.95
N MET A 235 17.66 3.96 -11.12
CA MET A 235 17.40 2.75 -10.32
C MET A 235 16.69 1.66 -11.15
N GLU A 236 17.32 1.24 -12.25
CA GLU A 236 16.73 0.34 -13.25
C GLU A 236 16.46 -1.09 -12.73
N PHE A 237 17.14 -1.50 -11.66
CA PHE A 237 17.03 -2.83 -11.04
C PHE A 237 16.03 -2.90 -9.88
N LEU A 238 15.42 -1.77 -9.50
CA LEU A 238 14.51 -1.73 -8.36
C LEU A 238 13.23 -2.51 -8.67
N GLU A 239 12.95 -3.56 -7.90
CA GLU A 239 11.78 -4.43 -8.09
C GLU A 239 10.66 -4.14 -7.08
N ASP A 240 11.01 -3.69 -5.88
CA ASP A 240 10.06 -3.45 -4.78
C ASP A 240 10.35 -2.10 -4.10
N LEU A 241 9.37 -1.21 -4.15
CA LEU A 241 9.43 0.11 -3.54
C LEU A 241 8.25 0.30 -2.58
N ASP A 242 8.57 0.48 -1.30
CA ASP A 242 7.58 0.74 -0.26
C ASP A 242 7.72 2.15 0.34
N LEU A 243 6.73 3.00 0.03
CA LEU A 243 6.54 4.36 0.52
C LEU A 243 5.26 4.48 1.36
N SER A 244 4.66 3.35 1.77
CA SER A 244 3.40 3.34 2.52
C SER A 244 3.53 3.97 3.90
N ASN A 245 2.41 4.37 4.50
CA ASN A 245 2.37 4.92 5.86
C ASN A 245 3.31 6.13 6.04
N ASN A 246 3.26 7.07 5.10
CA ASN A 246 3.95 8.35 5.15
C ASN A 246 2.93 9.50 5.09
N GLN A 247 3.37 10.73 4.85
CA GLN A 247 2.53 11.92 4.79
C GLN A 247 2.47 12.51 3.37
N LEU A 248 2.69 11.69 2.35
CA LEU A 248 2.79 12.14 0.96
C LEU A 248 1.44 12.66 0.48
N ALA A 249 1.39 13.94 0.10
CA ALA A 249 0.19 14.56 -0.49
C ALA A 249 0.22 14.55 -2.03
N THR A 250 1.43 14.61 -2.60
CA THR A 250 1.71 14.65 -4.04
C THR A 250 2.96 13.84 -4.36
N LEU A 251 3.09 13.41 -5.61
CA LEU A 251 4.29 12.77 -6.14
C LEU A 251 4.80 13.57 -7.36
N PRO A 252 6.12 13.70 -7.54
CA PRO A 252 6.68 14.28 -8.77
C PRO A 252 6.28 13.45 -10.00
N ARG A 253 6.04 14.12 -11.13
CA ARG A 253 5.48 13.47 -12.34
C ARG A 253 6.35 12.33 -12.88
N PHE A 254 7.67 12.45 -12.79
CA PHE A 254 8.63 11.52 -13.40
C PHE A 254 9.35 10.65 -12.37
N ILE A 255 8.89 10.63 -11.13
CA ILE A 255 9.60 9.96 -10.02
C ILE A 255 9.82 8.45 -10.24
N PHE A 256 9.04 7.81 -11.11
CA PHE A 256 9.15 6.39 -11.44
C PHE A 256 9.58 6.12 -12.90
N SER A 257 10.13 7.11 -13.63
CA SER A 257 10.45 6.97 -15.07
C SER A 257 11.49 5.88 -15.35
N ASP A 258 12.48 5.76 -14.47
CA ASP A 258 13.64 4.89 -14.67
C ASP A 258 13.45 3.51 -14.00
N LEU A 259 12.32 3.28 -13.33
CA LEU A 259 12.05 2.08 -12.55
C LEU A 259 11.51 0.94 -13.42
N VAL A 260 12.26 0.58 -14.46
CA VAL A 260 11.80 -0.34 -15.52
C VAL A 260 11.58 -1.76 -14.99
N ALA A 261 12.35 -2.21 -13.99
CA ALA A 261 12.20 -3.52 -13.35
C ALA A 261 11.13 -3.55 -12.24
N LEU A 262 10.46 -2.43 -11.93
CA LEU A 262 9.56 -2.35 -10.77
C LEU A 262 8.36 -3.27 -10.92
N LYS A 263 8.19 -4.17 -9.94
CA LYS A 263 7.09 -5.14 -9.88
C LYS A 263 6.08 -4.76 -8.80
N ARG A 264 6.52 -4.17 -7.69
CA ARG A 264 5.64 -3.82 -6.56
C ARG A 264 5.86 -2.38 -6.13
N LEU A 265 4.77 -1.62 -6.08
CA LEU A 265 4.76 -0.25 -5.62
C LEU A 265 3.71 -0.08 -4.54
N HIS A 266 4.18 0.23 -3.33
CA HIS A 266 3.35 0.45 -2.16
C HIS A 266 3.31 1.94 -1.80
N LEU A 267 2.13 2.54 -1.92
CA LEU A 267 1.84 3.95 -1.64
C LEU A 267 0.65 4.10 -0.66
N SER A 268 0.24 3.01 0.00
CA SER A 268 -0.92 3.01 0.89
C SER A 268 -0.73 3.87 2.13
N GLU A 269 -1.83 4.30 2.75
CA GLU A 269 -1.81 5.06 4.01
C GLU A 269 -0.97 6.35 3.90
N ASN A 270 -1.17 7.08 2.79
CA ASN A 270 -0.65 8.42 2.57
C ASN A 270 -1.82 9.42 2.47
N SER A 271 -1.56 10.66 2.03
CA SER A 271 -2.58 11.69 1.82
C SER A 271 -2.74 12.09 0.34
N ILE A 272 -2.44 11.17 -0.59
CA ILE A 272 -2.42 11.44 -2.03
C ILE A 272 -3.84 11.73 -2.51
N LYS A 273 -4.06 12.92 -3.07
CA LYS A 273 -5.35 13.32 -3.64
C LYS A 273 -5.46 13.08 -5.13
N LEU A 274 -4.35 13.27 -5.84
CA LEU A 274 -4.24 13.18 -7.29
C LEU A 274 -2.90 12.54 -7.65
N LEU A 275 -2.92 11.69 -8.67
CA LEU A 275 -1.73 11.12 -9.29
C LEU A 275 -1.49 11.84 -10.62
N PRO A 276 -0.28 12.35 -10.89
CA PRO A 276 0.04 12.99 -12.16
C PRO A 276 -0.16 12.07 -13.36
N THR A 277 -0.54 12.64 -14.50
CA THR A 277 -0.71 11.89 -15.75
C THR A 277 0.62 11.28 -16.19
N GLY A 278 0.61 9.97 -16.46
CA GLY A 278 1.77 9.22 -16.93
C GLY A 278 2.79 8.87 -15.83
N ILE A 279 2.47 9.08 -14.54
CA ILE A 279 3.41 8.78 -13.43
C ILE A 279 3.91 7.33 -13.42
N PHE A 280 3.14 6.39 -13.97
CA PHE A 280 3.49 4.97 -14.03
C PHE A 280 4.01 4.51 -15.40
N ASP A 281 4.22 5.42 -16.37
CA ASP A 281 4.57 5.04 -17.74
C ASP A 281 5.93 4.33 -17.86
N GLY A 282 6.89 4.68 -17.00
CA GLY A 282 8.22 4.03 -16.92
C GLY A 282 8.22 2.69 -16.19
N ALA A 283 7.32 2.52 -15.21
CA ALA A 283 7.16 1.28 -14.44
C ALA A 283 6.24 0.27 -15.15
N SER A 284 6.50 -0.01 -16.43
CA SER A 284 5.58 -0.81 -17.26
C SER A 284 5.46 -2.28 -16.86
N ASN A 285 6.42 -2.81 -16.09
CA ASN A 285 6.44 -4.19 -15.58
C ASN A 285 5.73 -4.37 -14.23
N LEU A 286 5.04 -3.33 -13.75
CA LEU A 286 4.37 -3.36 -12.46
C LEU A 286 3.33 -4.47 -12.39
N GLU A 287 3.40 -5.30 -11.36
CA GLU A 287 2.47 -6.40 -11.08
C GLU A 287 1.50 -6.05 -9.93
N LEU A 288 1.95 -5.25 -8.96
CA LEU A 288 1.15 -4.82 -7.81
C LEU A 288 1.26 -3.31 -7.61
N LEU A 289 0.11 -2.63 -7.59
CA LEU A 289 -0.01 -1.23 -7.24
C LEU A 289 -0.95 -1.07 -6.05
N ASN A 290 -0.40 -0.66 -4.90
CA ASN A 290 -1.17 -0.42 -3.69
C ASN A 290 -1.31 1.08 -3.39
N LEU A 291 -2.52 1.60 -3.58
CA LEU A 291 -2.93 2.98 -3.32
C LEU A 291 -4.01 3.06 -2.22
N ARG A 292 -4.17 2.00 -1.41
CA ARG A 292 -5.20 1.92 -0.37
C ARG A 292 -5.07 3.04 0.65
N LYS A 293 -6.19 3.50 1.24
CA LYS A 293 -6.18 4.49 2.34
C LYS A 293 -5.44 5.77 1.96
N ASN A 294 -5.76 6.31 0.79
CA ASN A 294 -5.35 7.65 0.35
C ASN A 294 -6.59 8.55 0.27
N LYS A 295 -6.47 9.70 -0.39
CA LYS A 295 -7.55 10.68 -0.57
C LYS A 295 -7.88 10.84 -2.05
N ILE A 296 -7.69 9.80 -2.86
CA ILE A 296 -7.86 9.86 -4.31
C ILE A 296 -9.34 10.05 -4.62
N THR A 297 -9.67 11.10 -5.37
CA THR A 297 -11.05 11.47 -5.69
C THR A 297 -11.51 10.98 -7.05
N HIS A 298 -10.58 10.89 -8.02
CA HIS A 298 -10.87 10.45 -9.39
C HIS A 298 -9.64 9.78 -10.00
N ILE A 299 -9.87 8.88 -10.96
CA ILE A 299 -8.81 8.28 -11.80
C ILE A 299 -8.61 9.20 -13.00
N GLN A 300 -7.38 9.67 -13.23
CA GLN A 300 -7.08 10.47 -14.42
C GLN A 300 -7.13 9.63 -15.69
N GLU A 301 -7.48 10.25 -16.81
CA GLU A 301 -7.53 9.57 -18.10
C GLU A 301 -6.18 8.93 -18.42
N ASN A 302 -6.20 7.68 -18.89
CA ASN A 302 -5.02 6.92 -19.30
C ASN A 302 -4.00 6.65 -18.17
N LEU A 303 -4.31 6.91 -16.89
CA LEU A 303 -3.38 6.73 -15.77
C LEU A 303 -2.76 5.32 -15.71
N PHE A 304 -3.54 4.29 -16.03
CA PHE A 304 -3.12 2.89 -15.99
C PHE A 304 -2.88 2.28 -17.38
N LYS A 305 -2.85 3.09 -18.45
CA LYS A 305 -2.86 2.62 -19.84
C LYS A 305 -1.69 1.69 -20.19
N LYS A 306 -0.52 1.93 -19.59
CA LYS A 306 0.73 1.19 -19.88
C LYS A 306 0.92 -0.06 -19.02
N LEU A 307 0.12 -0.23 -17.95
CA LEU A 307 0.31 -1.27 -16.93
C LEU A 307 -0.31 -2.61 -17.33
N LYS A 308 0.15 -3.19 -18.45
CA LYS A 308 -0.40 -4.41 -19.03
C LYS A 308 -0.19 -5.66 -18.17
N TYR A 309 0.88 -5.66 -17.37
CA TYR A 309 1.29 -6.77 -16.50
C TYR A 309 0.74 -6.66 -15.07
N LEU A 310 -0.02 -5.59 -14.78
CA LEU A 310 -0.58 -5.38 -13.44
C LEU A 310 -1.60 -6.47 -13.13
N LYS A 311 -1.33 -7.23 -12.06
CA LYS A 311 -2.18 -8.31 -11.55
C LYS A 311 -3.10 -7.83 -10.45
N THR A 312 -2.62 -6.96 -9.57
CA THR A 312 -3.37 -6.46 -8.41
C THR A 312 -3.36 -4.94 -8.35
N LEU A 313 -4.55 -4.35 -8.37
CA LEU A 313 -4.76 -2.91 -8.15
C LEU A 313 -5.58 -2.69 -6.88
N GLN A 314 -4.98 -2.04 -5.88
CA GLN A 314 -5.65 -1.72 -4.62
C GLN A 314 -5.96 -0.23 -4.52
N LEU A 315 -7.24 0.13 -4.67
CA LEU A 315 -7.76 1.49 -4.55
C LEU A 315 -8.77 1.63 -3.40
N SER A 316 -8.88 0.62 -2.53
CA SER A 316 -9.82 0.65 -1.41
C SER A 316 -9.55 1.77 -0.41
N SER A 317 -10.58 2.19 0.32
CA SER A 317 -10.48 3.25 1.34
C SER A 317 -9.97 4.58 0.74
N ASN A 318 -10.50 4.98 -0.43
CA ASN A 318 -10.23 6.28 -1.05
C ASN A 318 -11.53 7.10 -1.11
N GLN A 319 -11.56 8.15 -1.91
CA GLN A 319 -12.71 9.05 -2.07
C GLN A 319 -13.23 9.05 -3.52
N LEU A 320 -13.07 7.93 -4.24
CA LEU A 320 -13.50 7.81 -5.62
C LEU A 320 -15.03 7.93 -5.72
N THR A 321 -15.52 8.86 -6.52
CA THR A 321 -16.97 9.09 -6.69
C THR A 321 -17.53 8.44 -7.96
N GLN A 322 -16.69 8.29 -8.99
CA GLN A 322 -17.08 7.78 -10.30
C GLN A 322 -15.97 6.93 -10.92
N ILE A 323 -16.38 6.03 -11.80
CA ILE A 323 -15.53 5.23 -12.67
C ILE A 323 -15.98 5.47 -14.11
N THR A 324 -15.05 5.60 -15.04
CA THR A 324 -15.31 5.74 -16.47
C THR A 324 -15.09 4.43 -17.22
N THR A 325 -15.62 4.32 -18.45
CA THR A 325 -15.43 3.14 -19.30
C THR A 325 -13.96 2.88 -19.65
N ASN A 326 -13.09 3.89 -19.54
CA ASN A 326 -11.70 3.80 -19.99
C ASN A 326 -10.69 3.60 -18.86
N ASP A 327 -11.08 3.77 -17.59
CA ASP A 327 -10.16 3.78 -16.44
C ASP A 327 -9.31 2.51 -16.35
N PHE A 328 -9.89 1.35 -16.69
CA PHE A 328 -9.23 0.04 -16.59
C PHE A 328 -8.88 -0.59 -17.94
N MET A 329 -9.04 0.15 -19.05
CA MET A 329 -8.90 -0.40 -20.41
C MET A 329 -7.51 -0.97 -20.71
N GLY A 330 -6.46 -0.38 -20.12
CA GLY A 330 -5.06 -0.83 -20.28
C GLY A 330 -4.67 -2.05 -19.43
N LEU A 331 -5.49 -2.42 -18.45
CA LEU A 331 -5.18 -3.42 -17.43
C LEU A 331 -5.58 -4.84 -17.87
N SER A 332 -5.05 -5.31 -19.01
CA SER A 332 -5.39 -6.62 -19.58
C SER A 332 -4.94 -7.81 -18.74
N GLY A 333 -3.88 -7.65 -17.94
CA GLY A 333 -3.35 -8.67 -17.03
C GLY A 333 -4.00 -8.70 -15.64
N LEU A 334 -5.00 -7.83 -15.38
CA LEU A 334 -5.57 -7.65 -14.04
C LEU A 334 -6.32 -8.88 -13.56
N VAL A 335 -5.99 -9.34 -12.36
CA VAL A 335 -6.59 -10.50 -11.68
C VAL A 335 -7.43 -10.04 -10.49
N GLU A 336 -6.97 -9.04 -9.74
CA GLU A 336 -7.63 -8.54 -8.53
C GLU A 336 -7.79 -7.02 -8.56
N LEU A 337 -9.02 -6.55 -8.37
CA LEU A 337 -9.37 -5.13 -8.31
C LEU A 337 -10.13 -4.81 -7.03
N HIS A 338 -9.53 -3.95 -6.20
CA HIS A 338 -10.13 -3.49 -4.95
C HIS A 338 -10.57 -2.04 -5.04
N LEU A 339 -11.88 -1.82 -5.07
CA LEU A 339 -12.54 -0.51 -5.09
C LEU A 339 -13.44 -0.28 -3.86
N GLY A 340 -13.45 -1.21 -2.89
CA GLY A 340 -14.30 -1.10 -1.71
C GLY A 340 -13.93 0.07 -0.80
N GLN A 341 -14.89 0.58 0.00
CA GLN A 341 -14.72 1.77 0.85
C GLN A 341 -14.35 3.01 0.03
N ASN A 342 -15.13 3.29 -1.01
CA ASN A 342 -15.08 4.54 -1.77
C ASN A 342 -16.48 5.17 -1.75
N LEU A 343 -16.71 6.18 -2.60
CA LEU A 343 -17.97 6.91 -2.72
C LEU A 343 -18.64 6.66 -4.09
N ILE A 344 -18.35 5.54 -4.73
CA ILE A 344 -18.78 5.25 -6.11
C ILE A 344 -20.30 5.06 -6.14
N SER A 345 -21.01 5.88 -6.92
CA SER A 345 -22.47 5.81 -7.04
C SER A 345 -22.99 4.96 -8.20
N ALA A 346 -22.19 4.82 -9.26
CA ALA A 346 -22.55 4.03 -10.43
C ALA A 346 -21.32 3.45 -11.14
N LEU A 347 -21.54 2.35 -11.87
CA LEU A 347 -20.57 1.75 -12.78
C LEU A 347 -21.09 1.81 -14.21
N PRO A 348 -20.34 2.39 -15.16
CA PRO A 348 -20.78 2.47 -16.54
C PRO A 348 -20.79 1.09 -17.21
N GLU A 349 -21.61 0.95 -18.25
CA GLU A 349 -21.60 -0.25 -19.08
C GLU A 349 -20.25 -0.41 -19.78
N ASN A 350 -19.79 -1.66 -19.89
CA ASN A 350 -18.52 -2.03 -20.53
C ASN A 350 -17.26 -1.49 -19.85
N ALA A 351 -17.33 -1.03 -18.59
CA ALA A 351 -16.17 -0.55 -17.84
C ALA A 351 -15.01 -1.56 -17.76
N PHE A 352 -15.35 -2.86 -17.84
CA PHE A 352 -14.40 -3.95 -17.69
C PHE A 352 -14.22 -4.78 -18.97
N ILE A 353 -14.58 -4.25 -20.14
CA ILE A 353 -14.61 -5.02 -21.40
C ILE A 353 -13.26 -5.63 -21.81
N ARG A 354 -12.15 -5.04 -21.35
CA ARG A 354 -10.78 -5.53 -21.61
C ARG A 354 -10.20 -6.38 -20.47
N ASN A 355 -10.81 -6.43 -19.30
CA ASN A 355 -10.27 -7.08 -18.10
C ASN A 355 -10.72 -8.55 -18.01
N LYS A 356 -10.45 -9.31 -19.07
CA LYS A 356 -10.91 -10.71 -19.21
C LYS A 356 -10.30 -11.68 -18.18
N ASN A 357 -9.14 -11.33 -17.63
CA ASN A 357 -8.44 -12.12 -16.63
C ASN A 357 -8.86 -11.79 -15.18
N LEU A 358 -9.79 -10.84 -14.99
CA LEU A 358 -10.17 -10.41 -13.66
C LEU A 358 -10.94 -11.53 -12.95
N GLU A 359 -10.40 -12.01 -11.85
CA GLU A 359 -10.97 -13.08 -11.03
C GLU A 359 -11.70 -12.53 -9.81
N LYS A 360 -11.22 -11.43 -9.22
CA LYS A 360 -11.77 -10.86 -7.98
C LYS A 360 -12.06 -9.38 -8.12
N LEU A 361 -13.31 -9.02 -7.87
CA LEU A 361 -13.79 -7.64 -7.89
C LEU A 361 -14.46 -7.29 -6.56
N PHE A 362 -13.87 -6.31 -5.86
CA PHE A 362 -14.36 -5.86 -4.55
C PHE A 362 -14.90 -4.43 -4.66
N LEU A 363 -16.21 -4.28 -4.52
CA LEU A 363 -16.97 -3.02 -4.59
C LEU A 363 -17.72 -2.72 -3.28
N PHE A 364 -17.42 -3.46 -2.22
CA PHE A 364 -18.12 -3.35 -0.94
C PHE A 364 -18.00 -1.96 -0.31
N SER A 365 -19.01 -1.51 0.45
CA SER A 365 -18.97 -0.19 1.13
C SER A 365 -18.74 0.96 0.14
N ASN A 366 -19.61 1.06 -0.86
CA ASN A 366 -19.71 2.18 -1.79
C ASN A 366 -21.16 2.72 -1.76
N ASN A 367 -21.50 3.61 -2.70
CA ASN A 367 -22.82 4.21 -2.82
C ASN A 367 -23.58 3.68 -4.05
N LEU A 368 -23.33 2.45 -4.49
CA LEU A 368 -23.93 1.91 -5.72
C LEU A 368 -25.45 1.79 -5.58
N GLU A 369 -26.19 2.37 -6.52
CA GLU A 369 -27.67 2.39 -6.50
C GLU A 369 -28.31 1.35 -7.44
N VAL A 370 -27.87 1.32 -8.69
CA VAL A 370 -28.41 0.45 -9.76
C VAL A 370 -27.26 -0.06 -10.63
N LEU A 371 -27.38 -1.29 -11.11
CA LEU A 371 -26.43 -1.87 -12.06
C LEU A 371 -27.13 -2.27 -13.37
N LYS A 372 -26.58 -1.78 -14.48
CA LYS A 372 -27.11 -2.00 -15.84
C LYS A 372 -26.65 -3.36 -16.39
N GLU A 373 -27.33 -3.82 -17.44
CA GLU A 373 -27.12 -5.14 -18.03
C GLU A 373 -25.66 -5.39 -18.42
N LYS A 374 -24.99 -4.43 -19.08
CA LYS A 374 -23.60 -4.59 -19.55
C LYS A 374 -22.54 -4.08 -18.58
N THR A 375 -22.88 -3.83 -17.31
CA THR A 375 -21.90 -3.35 -16.32
C THR A 375 -20.72 -4.32 -16.15
N PHE A 376 -20.98 -5.64 -16.11
CA PHE A 376 -19.93 -6.67 -15.98
C PHE A 376 -19.50 -7.29 -17.30
N ASN A 377 -19.85 -6.67 -18.44
CA ASN A 377 -19.42 -7.18 -19.74
C ASN A 377 -17.89 -7.24 -19.84
N GLY A 378 -17.36 -8.41 -20.20
CA GLY A 378 -15.92 -8.70 -20.28
C GLY A 378 -15.37 -9.54 -19.12
N LEU A 379 -16.08 -9.65 -17.99
CA LEU A 379 -15.63 -10.32 -16.76
C LEU A 379 -15.82 -11.85 -16.79
N ILE A 380 -15.33 -12.50 -17.85
CA ILE A 380 -15.54 -13.93 -18.11
C ILE A 380 -14.84 -14.85 -17.09
N SER A 381 -13.73 -14.42 -16.50
CA SER A 381 -12.97 -15.21 -15.51
C SER A 381 -13.34 -14.89 -14.06
N LEU A 382 -14.35 -14.04 -13.83
CA LEU A 382 -14.68 -13.56 -12.50
C LEU A 382 -15.22 -14.70 -11.62
N THR A 383 -14.56 -14.95 -10.50
CA THR A 383 -14.93 -15.97 -9.51
C THR A 383 -15.48 -15.36 -8.23
N THR A 384 -15.05 -14.15 -7.88
CA THR A 384 -15.44 -13.48 -6.62
C THR A 384 -15.92 -12.05 -6.89
N LEU A 385 -17.14 -11.75 -6.46
CA LEU A 385 -17.75 -10.42 -6.60
C LEU A 385 -18.41 -10.00 -5.29
N PHE A 386 -17.85 -8.98 -4.65
CA PHE A 386 -18.39 -8.43 -3.40
C PHE A 386 -18.96 -7.04 -3.64
N MET A 387 -20.27 -6.88 -3.42
CA MET A 387 -21.01 -5.62 -3.57
C MET A 387 -21.83 -5.31 -2.31
N ASN A 388 -21.47 -5.91 -1.18
CA ASN A 388 -22.15 -5.72 0.10
C ASN A 388 -21.95 -4.30 0.66
N ASN A 389 -22.82 -3.87 1.57
CA ASN A 389 -22.81 -2.53 2.14
C ASN A 389 -22.89 -1.43 1.06
N ASN A 390 -23.81 -1.55 0.10
CA ASN A 390 -24.13 -0.50 -0.86
C ASN A 390 -25.60 -0.06 -0.65
N ILE A 391 -26.12 0.76 -1.57
CA ILE A 391 -27.53 1.18 -1.58
C ILE A 391 -28.28 0.57 -2.78
N LEU A 392 -27.85 -0.62 -3.20
CA LEU A 392 -28.43 -1.30 -4.36
C LEU A 392 -29.87 -1.70 -4.05
N HIS A 393 -30.80 -1.28 -4.91
CA HIS A 393 -32.22 -1.65 -4.80
C HIS A 393 -32.74 -2.41 -6.02
N GLU A 394 -32.03 -2.33 -7.16
CA GLU A 394 -32.40 -3.00 -8.40
C GLU A 394 -31.17 -3.58 -9.11
N LEU A 395 -31.34 -4.76 -9.74
CA LEU A 395 -30.38 -5.36 -10.66
C LEU A 395 -31.04 -5.61 -12.02
N ALA A 396 -30.32 -5.36 -13.12
CA ALA A 396 -30.76 -5.80 -14.43
C ALA A 396 -30.82 -7.34 -14.53
N SER A 397 -31.87 -7.88 -15.16
CA SER A 397 -32.17 -9.33 -15.18
C SER A 397 -31.08 -10.21 -15.83
N LYS A 398 -30.24 -9.64 -16.68
CA LYS A 398 -29.17 -10.35 -17.42
C LYS A 398 -27.76 -9.96 -16.99
N ILE A 399 -27.60 -9.25 -15.87
CA ILE A 399 -26.29 -8.73 -15.45
C ILE A 399 -25.22 -9.83 -15.26
N PHE A 400 -25.61 -11.01 -14.78
CA PHE A 400 -24.70 -12.13 -14.51
C PHE A 400 -24.45 -13.05 -15.71
N VAL A 401 -25.06 -12.79 -16.87
CA VAL A 401 -24.77 -13.52 -18.12
C VAL A 401 -23.28 -13.35 -18.50
N TYR A 402 -22.69 -12.22 -18.13
CA TYR A 402 -21.29 -11.90 -18.43
C TYR A 402 -20.28 -12.47 -17.42
N THR A 403 -20.74 -13.12 -16.34
CA THR A 403 -19.91 -13.68 -15.26
C THR A 403 -20.24 -15.15 -14.98
N PRO A 404 -20.15 -16.07 -15.96
CA PRO A 404 -20.61 -17.44 -15.82
C PRO A 404 -19.81 -18.28 -14.81
N ASN A 405 -18.56 -17.89 -14.53
CA ASN A 405 -17.65 -18.60 -13.62
C ASN A 405 -17.72 -18.11 -12.17
N LEU A 406 -18.72 -17.31 -11.80
CA LEU A 406 -18.82 -16.73 -10.47
C LEU A 406 -19.08 -17.83 -9.42
N GLN A 407 -18.21 -17.87 -8.41
CA GLN A 407 -18.26 -18.84 -7.32
C GLN A 407 -18.73 -18.21 -6.01
N LYS A 408 -18.35 -16.96 -5.75
CA LYS A 408 -18.65 -16.23 -4.50
C LYS A 408 -19.28 -14.89 -4.81
N LEU A 409 -20.50 -14.68 -4.32
CA LEU A 409 -21.27 -13.45 -4.50
C LEU A 409 -21.74 -12.89 -3.15
N GLN A 410 -21.38 -11.65 -2.84
CA GLN A 410 -21.88 -10.94 -1.66
C GLN A 410 -22.76 -9.76 -2.08
N LEU A 411 -24.05 -9.85 -1.75
CA LEU A 411 -25.08 -8.83 -1.98
C LEU A 411 -25.72 -8.38 -0.67
N ASP A 412 -25.21 -8.82 0.49
CA ASP A 412 -25.78 -8.50 1.79
C ASP A 412 -25.68 -7.01 2.11
N SER A 413 -26.51 -6.57 3.05
CA SER A 413 -26.51 -5.19 3.53
C SER A 413 -26.71 -4.17 2.39
N ASN A 414 -27.72 -4.42 1.55
CA ASN A 414 -28.19 -3.54 0.48
C ASN A 414 -29.66 -3.15 0.72
N LYS A 415 -30.36 -2.66 -0.32
CA LYS A 415 -31.76 -2.20 -0.28
C LYS A 415 -32.67 -3.04 -1.18
N PHE A 416 -32.32 -4.29 -1.46
CA PHE A 416 -33.14 -5.16 -2.29
C PHE A 416 -34.47 -5.53 -1.61
N HIS A 417 -35.57 -5.31 -2.31
CA HIS A 417 -36.89 -5.83 -1.93
C HIS A 417 -37.15 -7.20 -2.55
N TYR A 418 -36.70 -7.42 -3.78
CA TYR A 418 -36.77 -8.68 -4.50
C TYR A 418 -35.58 -8.76 -5.48
N LEU A 419 -35.41 -9.91 -6.12
CA LEU A 419 -34.46 -10.08 -7.21
C LEU A 419 -35.19 -10.50 -8.49
N PRO A 420 -34.75 -10.05 -9.68
CA PRO A 420 -35.37 -10.47 -10.94
C PRO A 420 -35.43 -11.98 -11.09
N ALA A 421 -36.47 -12.47 -11.76
CA ALA A 421 -36.58 -13.89 -12.05
C ALA A 421 -35.36 -14.37 -12.87
N LYS A 422 -34.86 -15.56 -12.53
CA LYS A 422 -33.75 -16.23 -13.23
C LYS A 422 -32.39 -15.54 -13.12
N ILE A 423 -32.23 -14.59 -12.20
CA ILE A 423 -30.99 -13.81 -12.06
C ILE A 423 -29.75 -14.69 -11.77
N PHE A 424 -29.93 -15.81 -11.07
CA PHE A 424 -28.84 -16.73 -10.72
C PHE A 424 -28.70 -17.92 -11.65
N ASP A 425 -29.61 -18.11 -12.61
CA ASP A 425 -29.59 -19.26 -13.53
C ASP A 425 -28.29 -19.36 -14.36
N PRO A 426 -27.66 -18.25 -14.81
CA PRO A 426 -26.36 -18.32 -15.48
C PRO A 426 -25.18 -18.76 -14.58
N LEU A 427 -25.33 -18.67 -13.25
CA LEU A 427 -24.24 -18.87 -12.28
C LEU A 427 -24.11 -20.34 -11.85
N THR A 428 -23.74 -21.21 -12.79
CA THR A 428 -23.67 -22.67 -12.55
C THR A 428 -22.56 -23.07 -11.58
N GLN A 429 -21.50 -22.27 -11.47
CA GLN A 429 -20.35 -22.50 -10.60
C GLN A 429 -20.50 -21.90 -9.19
N LEU A 430 -21.68 -21.37 -8.86
CA LEU A 430 -21.89 -20.64 -7.62
C LEU A 430 -21.84 -21.58 -6.40
N VAL A 431 -20.89 -21.30 -5.50
CA VAL A 431 -20.64 -22.06 -4.27
C VAL A 431 -21.16 -21.31 -3.05
N SER A 432 -21.05 -19.99 -3.04
CA SER A 432 -21.39 -19.17 -1.88
C SER A 432 -22.09 -17.88 -2.26
N VAL A 433 -23.24 -17.63 -1.63
CA VAL A 433 -24.02 -16.39 -1.77
C VAL A 433 -24.36 -15.83 -0.40
N LYS A 434 -24.15 -14.52 -0.22
CA LYS A 434 -24.60 -13.79 0.96
C LYS A 434 -25.68 -12.78 0.57
N LEU A 435 -26.87 -12.95 1.15
CA LEU A 435 -28.09 -12.18 0.84
C LEU A 435 -28.71 -11.50 2.06
N THR A 436 -28.12 -11.70 3.25
CA THR A 436 -28.69 -11.22 4.52
C THR A 436 -28.72 -9.70 4.59
N LYS A 437 -29.47 -9.14 5.55
CA LYS A 437 -29.57 -7.69 5.78
C LYS A 437 -30.07 -6.90 4.55
N ASN A 438 -30.92 -7.51 3.73
CA ASN A 438 -31.71 -6.83 2.72
C ASN A 438 -33.18 -6.75 3.16
N PRO A 439 -33.90 -5.66 2.83
CA PRO A 439 -35.30 -5.48 3.19
C PRO A 439 -36.26 -6.31 2.31
N TRP A 440 -36.11 -7.64 2.30
CA TRP A 440 -36.90 -8.55 1.47
C TRP A 440 -38.42 -8.34 1.65
N HIS A 441 -39.11 -8.00 0.57
CA HIS A 441 -40.55 -7.78 0.53
C HIS A 441 -41.24 -9.03 -0.03
N CYS A 442 -41.97 -9.74 0.83
CA CYS A 442 -42.48 -11.07 0.54
C CYS A 442 -43.87 -11.04 -0.09
N ASP A 443 -43.92 -10.60 -1.34
CA ASP A 443 -45.07 -10.61 -2.24
C ASP A 443 -44.86 -11.56 -3.44
N CYS A 444 -45.70 -11.49 -4.48
CA CYS A 444 -45.53 -12.32 -5.67
C CYS A 444 -44.18 -12.09 -6.41
N ASN A 445 -43.54 -10.94 -6.26
CA ASN A 445 -42.28 -10.63 -6.96
C ASN A 445 -41.09 -11.39 -6.36
N ILE A 446 -41.13 -11.76 -5.07
CA ILE A 446 -40.03 -12.50 -4.42
C ILE A 446 -40.06 -14.01 -4.72
N LEU A 447 -41.10 -14.52 -5.38
CA LEU A 447 -41.34 -15.95 -5.58
C LEU A 447 -40.15 -16.71 -6.19
N TYR A 448 -39.39 -16.07 -7.08
CA TYR A 448 -38.16 -16.67 -7.62
C TYR A 448 -37.14 -16.92 -6.51
N LEU A 449 -36.89 -15.90 -5.69
CA LEU A 449 -35.88 -15.94 -4.64
C LEU A 449 -36.25 -16.96 -3.55
N THR A 450 -37.53 -17.04 -3.15
CA THR A 450 -37.96 -18.02 -2.15
C THR A 450 -37.72 -19.45 -2.62
N LYS A 451 -38.10 -19.78 -3.86
CA LYS A 451 -37.83 -21.09 -4.48
C LYS A 451 -36.34 -21.37 -4.63
N TRP A 452 -35.56 -20.36 -5.02
CA TRP A 452 -34.12 -20.51 -5.18
C TRP A 452 -33.43 -20.80 -3.85
N VAL A 453 -33.81 -20.07 -2.79
CA VAL A 453 -33.31 -20.24 -1.42
C VAL A 453 -33.66 -21.62 -0.87
N GLU A 454 -34.90 -22.08 -1.08
CA GLU A 454 -35.33 -23.42 -0.68
C GLU A 454 -34.48 -24.52 -1.34
N ALA A 455 -34.21 -24.40 -2.64
CA ALA A 455 -33.44 -25.38 -3.40
C ALA A 455 -31.92 -25.31 -3.20
N ASN A 456 -31.37 -24.19 -2.71
CA ASN A 456 -29.91 -23.93 -2.65
C ASN A 456 -29.42 -23.56 -1.23
N GLN A 457 -30.02 -24.12 -0.18
CA GLN A 457 -29.66 -23.80 1.22
C GLN A 457 -28.16 -24.00 1.52
N ASN A 458 -27.53 -25.01 0.91
CA ASN A 458 -26.11 -25.32 1.08
C ASN A 458 -25.17 -24.25 0.50
N LYS A 459 -25.66 -23.37 -0.39
CA LYS A 459 -24.87 -22.28 -1.00
C LYS A 459 -24.99 -20.97 -0.21
N LEU A 460 -25.89 -20.88 0.75
CA LEU A 460 -26.09 -19.68 1.55
C LEU A 460 -25.05 -19.64 2.68
N TRP A 461 -24.35 -18.51 2.82
CA TRP A 461 -23.41 -18.33 3.92
C TRP A 461 -24.11 -18.32 5.28
N GLU A 462 -25.27 -17.65 5.35
CA GLU A 462 -26.12 -17.52 6.54
C GLU A 462 -27.55 -17.96 6.15
N SER A 463 -28.18 -18.79 6.99
CA SER A 463 -29.48 -19.42 6.73
C SER A 463 -30.71 -18.54 7.01
N ASP A 464 -30.51 -17.41 7.69
CA ASP A 464 -31.60 -16.69 8.35
C ASP A 464 -32.12 -15.53 7.48
N LEU A 465 -32.46 -15.83 6.23
CA LEU A 465 -33.14 -14.88 5.35
C LEU A 465 -34.59 -14.75 5.79
N SER A 466 -34.94 -13.59 6.34
CA SER A 466 -36.29 -13.27 6.80
C SER A 466 -36.92 -12.15 5.98
N CYS A 467 -38.24 -12.19 5.89
CA CYS A 467 -39.05 -11.15 5.27
C CYS A 467 -39.09 -9.92 6.15
N ARG A 468 -39.00 -8.74 5.55
CA ARG A 468 -39.25 -7.48 6.26
C ARG A 468 -40.75 -7.17 6.36
N GLY A 469 -41.53 -7.64 5.40
CA GLY A 469 -42.98 -7.44 5.28
C GLY A 469 -43.49 -8.06 3.98
N PRO A 470 -44.75 -7.80 3.56
CA PRO A 470 -45.72 -6.92 4.21
C PRO A 470 -46.45 -7.57 5.41
N GLY A 471 -46.85 -6.75 6.38
CA GLY A 471 -47.73 -7.16 7.50
C GLY A 471 -47.19 -8.33 8.32
N ASN A 472 -48.04 -9.34 8.56
CA ASN A 472 -47.76 -10.52 9.39
C ASN A 472 -46.71 -11.45 8.77
N LEU A 473 -46.28 -11.21 7.53
CA LEU A 473 -45.18 -11.97 6.91
C LEU A 473 -43.81 -11.51 7.40
N GLY A 474 -43.72 -10.33 8.03
CA GLY A 474 -42.48 -9.82 8.61
C GLY A 474 -41.91 -10.76 9.68
N GLY A 475 -40.60 -11.00 9.62
CA GLY A 475 -39.86 -11.89 10.54
C GLY A 475 -39.90 -13.38 10.16
N LEU A 476 -40.80 -13.80 9.27
CA LEU A 476 -40.84 -15.19 8.79
C LEU A 476 -39.69 -15.47 7.82
N LEU A 477 -39.19 -16.72 7.81
CA LEU A 477 -38.09 -17.13 6.95
C LEU A 477 -38.54 -17.29 5.49
N LEU A 478 -37.71 -16.84 4.55
CA LEU A 478 -37.99 -16.91 3.11
C LEU A 478 -38.18 -18.33 2.60
N LYS A 479 -37.48 -19.31 3.20
CA LYS A 479 -37.58 -20.73 2.83
C LYS A 479 -38.96 -21.33 3.13
N ASP A 480 -39.73 -20.74 4.05
CA ASP A 480 -41.05 -21.23 4.49
C ASP A 480 -42.20 -20.54 3.73
N MET A 481 -41.88 -19.69 2.76
CA MET A 481 -42.81 -18.91 1.95
C MET A 481 -43.27 -19.69 0.72
N THR A 482 -44.51 -20.17 0.76
CA THR A 482 -45.17 -20.86 -0.35
C THR A 482 -45.94 -19.91 -1.25
N PHE A 483 -46.17 -20.29 -2.51
CA PHE A 483 -46.95 -19.51 -3.47
C PHE A 483 -48.27 -19.00 -2.88
N ASN A 484 -49.01 -19.87 -2.18
CA ASN A 484 -50.28 -19.50 -1.58
C ASN A 484 -50.12 -18.36 -0.54
N LYS A 485 -49.09 -18.42 0.31
CA LYS A 485 -48.86 -17.40 1.34
C LYS A 485 -48.49 -16.02 0.79
N ILE A 486 -47.76 -15.95 -0.32
CA ILE A 486 -47.23 -14.68 -0.87
C ILE A 486 -48.01 -14.16 -2.08
N CYS A 487 -48.77 -15.00 -2.78
CA CYS A 487 -49.47 -14.65 -4.01
C CYS A 487 -51.00 -14.74 -3.93
N GLU A 488 -51.60 -15.50 -2.99
CA GLU A 488 -53.07 -15.54 -2.87
C GLU A 488 -53.61 -14.19 -2.38
N GLY A 489 -54.56 -13.63 -3.13
CA GLY A 489 -55.15 -12.31 -2.84
C GLY A 489 -54.52 -11.12 -3.60
N GLN A 490 -53.31 -11.25 -4.17
CA GLN A 490 -52.68 -10.17 -4.98
C GLN A 490 -53.19 -10.11 -6.43
N TRP A 491 -54.07 -11.02 -6.83
CA TRP A 491 -54.74 -11.03 -8.14
C TRP A 491 -55.77 -9.89 -8.26
N ALA A 492 -56.24 -9.32 -7.15
CA ALA A 492 -57.21 -8.22 -7.16
C ALA A 492 -56.58 -6.86 -7.53
N SER A 493 -55.26 -6.69 -7.37
CA SER A 493 -54.53 -5.46 -7.67
C SER A 493 -53.76 -5.50 -9.00
N MET A 494 -53.74 -6.64 -9.70
CA MET A 494 -53.23 -6.75 -11.08
C MET A 494 -54.32 -6.54 -12.15
N ILE A 495 -55.50 -6.05 -11.77
CA ILE A 495 -56.58 -5.63 -12.69
C ILE A 495 -56.28 -4.25 -13.29
N ASN A 496 -55.14 -4.09 -13.95
CA ASN A 496 -54.97 -3.06 -14.96
C ASN A 496 -54.14 -3.54 -16.18
N LEU A 497 -54.18 -4.84 -16.43
CA LEU A 497 -53.89 -5.40 -17.74
C LEU A 497 -55.21 -5.85 -18.35
N SER A 498 -55.64 -5.12 -19.38
CA SER A 498 -56.84 -5.37 -20.17
C SER A 498 -56.96 -6.85 -20.56
N ALA A 499 -58.12 -7.45 -20.29
CA ALA A 499 -58.45 -8.80 -20.72
C ALA A 499 -58.31 -8.92 -22.24
N ARG A 500 -57.40 -9.79 -22.71
CA ARG A 500 -57.53 -10.36 -24.05
C ARG A 500 -58.68 -11.36 -23.98
N VAL A 501 -59.82 -10.95 -24.53
CA VAL A 501 -60.98 -11.82 -24.76
C VAL A 501 -60.53 -13.07 -25.52
N ALA A 502 -60.88 -14.23 -24.99
CA ALA A 502 -60.86 -15.49 -25.72
C ALA A 502 -62.14 -15.61 -26.54
N VAL A 503 -62.02 -15.80 -27.86
CA VAL A 503 -63.14 -16.24 -28.71
C VAL A 503 -62.84 -17.68 -29.14
N LYS A 504 -63.66 -18.62 -28.69
CA LYS A 504 -63.77 -19.96 -29.27
C LYS A 504 -64.66 -19.89 -30.51
N SER A 505 -64.25 -20.66 -31.51
CA SER A 505 -64.86 -20.92 -32.81
C SER A 505 -66.33 -21.32 -32.78
N THR A 506 -67.11 -20.74 -33.70
CA THR A 506 -68.23 -21.43 -34.38
C THR A 506 -68.21 -21.06 -35.87
N GLU A 507 -68.52 -22.07 -36.67
CA GLU A 507 -68.43 -22.15 -38.13
C GLU A 507 -69.27 -21.12 -38.90
N GLY A 508 -68.86 -20.83 -40.14
CA GLY A 508 -69.68 -20.12 -41.11
C GLY A 508 -68.87 -19.57 -42.28
N ASN A 509 -69.01 -20.22 -43.43
CA ASN A 509 -68.53 -19.81 -44.76
C ASN A 509 -68.59 -18.28 -45.00
N GLU A 510 -67.53 -17.71 -45.57
CA GLU A 510 -67.59 -17.12 -46.92
C GLU A 510 -66.23 -16.59 -47.37
N THR A 511 -65.90 -16.92 -48.61
CA THR A 511 -64.79 -16.43 -49.41
C THR A 511 -64.91 -14.93 -49.66
N LYS A 512 -63.79 -14.19 -49.57
CA LYS A 512 -63.50 -13.04 -50.45
C LYS A 512 -62.03 -12.63 -50.37
N ASN A 513 -61.35 -12.81 -51.50
CA ASN A 513 -60.15 -12.09 -51.92
C ASN A 513 -60.33 -10.58 -51.77
N TYR A 514 -59.27 -9.87 -51.34
CA TYR A 514 -58.81 -8.65 -52.00
C TYR A 514 -57.33 -8.40 -51.64
N ASP A 515 -56.50 -8.44 -52.68
CA ASP A 515 -55.15 -7.87 -52.74
C ASP A 515 -55.20 -6.36 -52.98
N MET A 516 -54.05 -5.72 -52.68
CA MET A 516 -53.50 -4.46 -53.24
C MET A 516 -53.49 -3.16 -52.39
N ASN A 517 -52.25 -2.82 -52.01
CA ASN A 517 -51.48 -1.62 -52.38
C ASN A 517 -51.65 -0.25 -51.67
N PHE A 518 -50.53 0.13 -51.03
CA PHE A 518 -49.71 1.34 -51.18
C PHE A 518 -50.27 2.77 -51.00
N ASN A 519 -49.56 3.47 -50.09
CA ASN A 519 -49.11 4.87 -50.10
C ASN A 519 -50.14 6.01 -50.20
N THR A 520 -50.06 6.94 -49.25
CA THR A 520 -49.60 8.32 -49.54
C THR A 520 -49.13 9.05 -48.28
N ASN A 521 -48.06 9.81 -48.47
CA ASN A 521 -47.41 10.74 -47.55
C ASN A 521 -48.37 11.77 -46.93
N ASN A 522 -48.05 12.25 -45.73
CA ASN A 522 -47.89 13.69 -45.53
C ASN A 522 -47.01 14.04 -44.32
N THR A 523 -46.22 15.08 -44.54
CA THR A 523 -45.02 15.50 -43.82
C THR A 523 -45.22 16.81 -43.05
N PHE A 524 -44.38 17.00 -42.03
CA PHE A 524 -43.83 18.25 -41.47
C PHE A 524 -44.75 19.23 -40.70
N LYS A 525 -44.54 19.29 -39.38
CA LYS A 525 -43.70 20.34 -38.76
C LYS A 525 -43.01 19.83 -37.50
#